data_AF-A0A0Q0T1F6-F1
#
_entry.id   AF-A0A0Q0T1F6-F1
#
_cell.length_a   1.000
_cell.length_b   1.000
_cell.length_c   1.000
_cell.angle_alpha   90.00
_cell.angle_beta   90.00
_cell.angle_gamma   90.00
#
_symmetry.space_group_name_H-M   'P 1'
#
loop_
_entity.id
_entity.type
_entity.pdbx_description
1 polymer ?
#
loop_
_entity_poly.entity_id
_entity_poly.type
_entity_poly.pdbx_seq_one_letter_code
_entity_poly.pdbx_strand_id
1 'polypeptide(L)'
;MRADHPAAQARALTLDQFCALDQVLVSSSGGAFRGVTDDALASVGRARRVTVSVTSFLVLPEILRVSDLIAVVPRRLVLNGDGLAVREPPLAIQGFSKTLAWHERTHHDPALRWLRSLLIDTCRAYLSPPT
;
A
#
# COMPACT_ATOMS: atom_id res chain seq x y z
N MET A 1 -3.82 -4.28 -9.47
CA MET A 1 -4.55 -5.35 -10.19
C MET A 1 -3.69 -5.77 -11.38
N ARG A 2 -3.87 -6.98 -11.94
CA ARG A 2 -3.21 -7.34 -13.21
C ARG A 2 -3.56 -6.36 -14.34
N ALA A 3 -2.66 -6.20 -15.31
CA ALA A 3 -2.81 -5.22 -16.38
C ALA A 3 -4.05 -5.46 -17.26
N ASP A 4 -4.41 -6.73 -17.49
CA ASP A 4 -5.54 -7.18 -18.30
C ASP A 4 -6.85 -7.35 -17.50
N HIS A 5 -6.86 -6.93 -16.24
CA HIS A 5 -8.04 -7.04 -15.38
C HIS A 5 -9.25 -6.28 -15.99
N PRO A 6 -10.48 -6.83 -16.01
CA PRO A 6 -11.65 -6.15 -16.60
C PRO A 6 -11.87 -4.73 -16.06
N ALA A 7 -11.72 -4.55 -14.75
CA ALA A 7 -11.81 -3.25 -14.08
C ALA A 7 -10.67 -2.26 -14.45
N ALA A 8 -9.57 -2.71 -15.05
CA ALA A 8 -8.48 -1.85 -15.50
C ALA A 8 -8.83 -1.06 -16.77
N GLN A 9 -9.83 -1.52 -17.54
CA GLN A 9 -10.30 -0.83 -18.76
C GLN A 9 -10.98 0.50 -18.43
N ALA A 10 -11.59 0.61 -17.25
CA ALA A 10 -12.19 1.86 -16.79
C ALA A 10 -11.11 2.89 -16.41
N ARG A 11 -11.38 4.16 -16.72
CA ARG A 11 -10.49 5.27 -16.34
C ARG A 11 -10.46 5.48 -14.82
N ALA A 12 -11.60 5.33 -14.17
CA ALA A 12 -11.78 5.39 -12.72
C ALA A 12 -12.87 4.39 -12.32
N LEU A 13 -12.73 3.81 -11.13
CA LEU A 13 -13.77 2.95 -10.55
C LEU A 13 -14.77 3.79 -9.78
N THR A 14 -16.05 3.41 -9.81
CA THR A 14 -17.00 3.92 -8.83
C THR A 14 -16.79 3.23 -7.48
N LEU A 15 -17.30 3.84 -6.40
CA LEU A 15 -17.26 3.23 -5.08
C LEU A 15 -17.98 1.87 -5.05
N ASP A 16 -19.08 1.74 -5.79
CA ASP A 16 -19.83 0.48 -5.93
C ASP A 16 -19.02 -0.61 -6.62
N GLN A 17 -18.38 -0.28 -7.75
CA GLN A 17 -17.51 -1.21 -8.46
C GLN A 17 -16.34 -1.65 -7.57
N PHE A 18 -15.71 -0.70 -6.87
CA PHE A 18 -14.60 -1.00 -5.97
C PHE A 18 -15.01 -1.94 -4.82
N CYS A 19 -16.18 -1.72 -4.22
CA CYS A 19 -16.71 -2.56 -3.14
C CYS A 19 -17.11 -3.96 -3.62
N ALA A 20 -17.49 -4.12 -4.89
CA ALA A 20 -17.90 -5.39 -5.47
C ALA A 20 -16.73 -6.32 -5.84
N LEU A 21 -15.55 -5.75 -6.09
CA LEU A 21 -14.34 -6.50 -6.43
C LEU A 21 -13.77 -7.24 -5.21
N ASP A 22 -13.27 -8.45 -5.44
CA ASP A 22 -12.52 -9.20 -4.45
C ASP A 22 -11.13 -8.59 -4.26
N GLN A 23 -10.75 -8.41 -3.00
CA GLN A 23 -9.54 -7.68 -2.62
C GLN A 23 -8.62 -8.54 -1.77
N VAL A 24 -7.32 -8.34 -1.99
CA VAL A 24 -6.27 -8.79 -1.09
C VAL A 24 -5.82 -7.65 -0.20
N LEU A 25 -5.75 -7.92 1.10
CA LEU A 25 -5.22 -7.02 2.11
C LEU A 25 -3.82 -7.48 2.54
N VAL A 26 -2.91 -6.52 2.72
CA VAL A 26 -1.64 -6.78 3.40
C VAL A 26 -1.80 -6.41 4.87
N SER A 27 -1.77 -7.43 5.74
CA SER A 27 -1.84 -7.30 7.20
C SER A 27 -0.53 -7.78 7.81
N SER A 28 0.28 -6.84 8.33
CA SER A 28 1.58 -7.16 8.93
C SER A 28 1.50 -8.04 10.17
N SER A 29 0.35 -8.06 10.87
CA SER A 29 0.11 -8.93 12.02
C SER A 29 -0.35 -10.34 11.64
N GLY A 30 -0.70 -10.57 10.37
CA GLY A 30 -1.22 -11.85 9.86
C GLY A 30 -2.66 -12.12 10.31
N GLY A 31 -3.59 -12.21 9.36
CA GLY A 31 -4.96 -12.68 9.63
C GLY A 31 -6.00 -11.59 9.85
N ALA A 32 -5.64 -10.30 9.87
CA ALA A 32 -6.66 -9.26 9.80
C ALA A 32 -7.22 -9.17 8.38
N PHE A 33 -8.55 -9.14 8.27
CA PHE A 33 -9.30 -8.84 7.04
C PHE A 33 -9.82 -7.40 7.03
N ARG A 34 -9.29 -6.56 7.93
CA ARG A 34 -9.64 -5.16 8.10
C ARG A 34 -8.37 -4.34 8.26
N GLY A 35 -8.34 -3.16 7.64
CA GLY A 35 -7.29 -2.15 7.78
C GLY A 35 -7.81 -0.75 7.47
N VAL A 36 -6.89 0.20 7.25
CA VAL A 36 -7.20 1.63 7.08
C VAL A 36 -8.19 1.94 5.96
N THR A 37 -8.20 1.13 4.89
CA THR A 37 -9.18 1.26 3.80
C THR A 37 -10.59 0.90 4.26
N ASP A 38 -10.72 -0.12 5.11
CA ASP A 38 -12.01 -0.55 5.64
C ASP A 38 -12.59 0.48 6.61
N ASP A 39 -11.72 1.13 7.40
CA ASP A 39 -12.15 2.23 8.27
C ASP A 39 -12.62 3.45 7.46
N ALA A 40 -11.91 3.78 6.37
CA ALA A 40 -12.33 4.83 5.45
C ALA A 40 -13.69 4.50 4.78
N LEU A 41 -13.89 3.26 4.33
CA LEU A 41 -15.16 2.80 3.77
C LEU A 41 -16.28 2.86 4.80
N ALA A 42 -16.03 2.40 6.04
CA ALA A 42 -17.01 2.40 7.11
C ALA A 42 -17.49 3.82 7.44
N SER A 43 -16.61 4.82 7.37
CA SER A 43 -16.96 6.23 7.60
C SER A 43 -17.99 6.80 6.62
N VAL A 44 -18.12 6.19 5.44
CA VAL A 44 -19.11 6.55 4.41
C VAL A 44 -20.21 5.49 4.25
N GLY A 45 -20.36 4.58 5.23
CA GLY A 45 -21.41 3.55 5.24
C GLY A 45 -21.19 2.42 4.22
N ARG A 46 -19.94 2.17 3.83
CA ARG A 46 -19.57 1.17 2.81
C ARG A 46 -18.68 0.09 3.38
N ALA A 47 -18.63 -1.04 2.67
CA ALA A 47 -17.73 -2.16 2.97
C ALA A 47 -17.22 -2.77 1.65
N ARG A 48 -16.05 -3.39 1.68
CA ARG A 48 -15.44 -4.11 0.56
C ARG A 48 -15.35 -5.60 0.85
N ARG A 49 -14.99 -6.38 -0.16
CA ARG A 49 -14.76 -7.82 -0.04
C ARG A 49 -13.26 -8.12 0.08
N VAL A 50 -12.75 -8.32 1.29
CA VAL A 50 -11.38 -8.85 1.47
C VAL A 50 -11.45 -10.37 1.51
N THR A 51 -10.94 -11.04 0.48
CA THR A 51 -10.99 -12.52 0.34
C THR A 51 -9.66 -13.18 0.66
N VAL A 52 -8.56 -12.41 0.58
CA VAL A 52 -7.21 -12.88 0.88
C VAL A 52 -6.53 -11.88 1.81
N SER A 53 -5.85 -12.39 2.83
CA SER A 53 -4.98 -11.59 3.69
C SER A 53 -3.57 -12.17 3.64
N VAL A 54 -2.58 -11.33 3.34
CA VAL A 54 -1.16 -11.70 3.27
C VAL A 54 -0.33 -10.85 4.22
N THR A 55 0.82 -11.37 4.66
CA THR A 55 1.70 -10.67 5.63
C THR A 55 2.75 -9.78 4.99
N SER A 56 2.96 -9.90 3.68
CA SER A 56 4.05 -9.23 2.98
C SER A 56 3.62 -8.63 1.65
N PHE A 57 4.09 -7.42 1.38
CA PHE A 57 3.95 -6.79 0.07
C PHE A 57 4.79 -7.50 -1.01
N LEU A 58 5.76 -8.34 -0.64
CA LEU A 58 6.62 -9.03 -1.62
C LEU A 58 5.87 -10.09 -2.43
N VAL A 59 4.89 -10.77 -1.82
CA VAL A 59 4.10 -11.80 -2.51
C VAL A 59 2.90 -11.22 -3.26
N LEU A 60 2.54 -9.98 -2.96
CA LEU A 60 1.33 -9.35 -3.48
C LEU A 60 1.32 -9.22 -5.02
N PRO A 61 2.39 -8.78 -5.70
CA PRO A 61 2.41 -8.71 -7.16
C PRO A 61 2.13 -10.05 -7.84
N GLU A 62 2.68 -11.16 -7.33
CA GLU A 62 2.45 -12.49 -7.90
C GLU A 62 0.99 -12.90 -7.81
N ILE A 63 0.36 -12.70 -6.65
CA ILE A 63 -1.06 -12.99 -6.45
C ILE A 63 -1.91 -12.18 -7.42
N LEU A 64 -1.64 -10.88 -7.55
CA LEU A 64 -2.39 -9.99 -8.42
C LEU A 64 -2.25 -10.35 -9.89
N ARG A 65 -1.09 -10.86 -10.33
CA ARG A 65 -0.84 -11.24 -11.73
C ARG A 65 -1.62 -12.45 -12.20
N VAL A 66 -1.95 -13.37 -11.28
CA VAL A 66 -2.61 -14.64 -11.60
C VAL A 66 -4.07 -14.72 -11.12
N SER A 67 -4.66 -13.60 -10.71
CA SER A 67 -6.04 -13.55 -10.18
C SER A 67 -6.78 -12.27 -10.57
N ASP A 68 -8.09 -12.27 -10.34
CA ASP A 68 -8.94 -11.07 -10.45
C ASP A 68 -9.04 -10.28 -9.14
N LEU A 69 -8.03 -10.41 -8.28
CA LEU A 69 -7.95 -9.63 -7.04
C LEU A 69 -7.43 -8.22 -7.32
N ILE A 70 -7.92 -7.27 -6.53
CA ILE A 70 -7.35 -5.93 -6.44
C ILE A 70 -6.72 -5.69 -5.06
N ALA A 71 -5.88 -4.67 -4.95
CA ALA A 71 -5.26 -4.29 -3.68
C ALA A 71 -5.15 -2.77 -3.59
N VAL A 72 -5.34 -2.26 -2.38
CA VAL A 72 -4.95 -0.88 -2.04
C VAL A 72 -3.59 -0.93 -1.37
N VAL A 73 -2.62 -0.21 -1.95
CA VAL A 73 -1.23 -0.23 -1.52
C VAL A 73 -0.65 1.17 -1.51
N PRO A 74 0.40 1.43 -0.71
CA PRO A 74 1.18 2.66 -0.83
C PRO A 74 1.74 2.79 -2.25
N ARG A 75 1.48 3.92 -2.92
CA ARG A 75 1.88 4.19 -4.32
C ARG A 75 3.34 3.82 -4.63
N ARG A 76 4.24 4.00 -3.66
CA ARG A 76 5.68 3.69 -3.79
C ARG A 76 5.99 2.22 -4.07
N LEU A 77 5.10 1.29 -3.71
CA LEU A 77 5.33 -0.14 -3.92
C LEU A 77 5.04 -0.63 -5.34
N VAL A 78 4.40 0.21 -6.17
CA VAL A 78 3.95 -0.17 -7.51
C VAL A 78 4.62 0.66 -8.62
N LEU A 79 5.63 1.46 -8.28
CA LEU A 79 6.33 2.33 -9.26
C LEU A 79 7.05 1.55 -10.36
N ASN A 80 7.45 0.29 -10.09
CA ASN A 80 8.23 -0.55 -11.00
C ASN A 80 7.54 -1.89 -11.30
N GLY A 81 6.22 -1.97 -11.12
CA GLY A 81 5.48 -3.24 -11.22
C GLY A 81 5.10 -3.61 -12.65
N ASP A 82 5.94 -4.37 -13.34
CA ASP A 82 5.59 -4.92 -14.66
C ASP A 82 4.36 -5.84 -14.59
N GLY A 83 3.45 -5.67 -15.55
CA GLY A 83 2.23 -6.48 -15.67
C GLY A 83 1.11 -6.11 -14.69
N LEU A 84 1.20 -4.97 -13.97
CA LEU A 84 0.15 -4.47 -13.10
C LEU A 84 -0.45 -3.15 -13.62
N ALA A 85 -1.76 -2.99 -13.46
CA ALA A 85 -2.46 -1.72 -13.60
C ALA A 85 -2.66 -1.05 -12.24
N VAL A 86 -2.36 0.25 -12.19
CA VAL A 86 -2.54 1.12 -11.01
C VAL A 86 -3.63 2.15 -11.29
N ARG A 87 -4.53 2.35 -10.34
CA ARG A 87 -5.60 3.35 -10.34
C ARG A 87 -5.70 3.97 -8.96
N GLU A 88 -6.13 5.23 -8.91
CA GLU A 88 -6.46 5.87 -7.63
C GLU A 88 -7.74 5.24 -7.05
N PRO A 89 -7.81 5.01 -5.74
CA PRO A 89 -9.02 4.48 -5.10
C PRO A 89 -10.14 5.52 -5.15
N PRO A 90 -11.43 5.11 -5.22
CA PRO A 90 -12.57 6.03 -5.35
C PRO A 90 -12.99 6.70 -4.03
N LEU A 91 -12.08 6.78 -3.07
CA LEU A 91 -12.27 7.41 -1.77
C LEU A 91 -10.93 7.88 -1.23
N ALA A 92 -10.97 8.93 -0.40
CA ALA A 92 -9.80 9.35 0.33
C ALA A 92 -9.47 8.31 1.42
N ILE A 93 -8.22 7.82 1.42
CA ILE A 93 -7.72 6.90 2.42
C ILE A 93 -6.58 7.61 3.13
N GLN A 94 -6.66 7.72 4.45
CA GLN A 94 -5.64 8.38 5.23
C GLN A 94 -4.30 7.65 5.05
N GLY A 95 -3.28 8.40 4.64
CA GLY A 95 -1.92 7.90 4.52
C GLY A 95 -1.26 7.67 5.89
N PHE A 96 0.01 7.30 5.86
CA PHE A 96 0.81 7.08 7.07
C PHE A 96 2.18 7.74 6.94
N SER A 97 2.76 8.11 8.07
CA SER A 97 4.15 8.55 8.19
C SER A 97 5.06 7.37 8.52
N LYS A 98 6.29 7.39 7.98
CA LYS A 98 7.37 6.50 8.44
C LYS A 98 8.20 7.27 9.48
N THR A 99 8.44 6.62 10.62
CA THR A 99 9.18 7.24 11.74
C THR A 99 10.40 6.38 12.09
N LEU A 100 11.53 7.02 12.37
CA LEU A 100 12.68 6.38 12.99
C LEU A 100 12.58 6.56 14.51
N ALA A 101 12.68 5.47 15.25
CA ALA A 101 12.69 5.48 16.71
C ALA A 101 13.96 4.80 17.22
N TRP A 102 14.53 5.33 18.30
CA TRP A 102 15.69 4.78 18.98
C TRP A 102 15.60 5.11 20.47
N HIS A 103 16.37 4.40 21.29
CA HIS A 103 16.42 4.65 22.72
C HIS A 103 17.39 5.81 23.02
N GLU A 104 17.07 6.65 24.01
CA GLU A 104 17.93 7.75 24.45
C GLU A 104 19.41 7.37 24.68
N ARG A 105 19.66 6.17 25.25
CA ARG A 105 21.01 5.62 25.48
C ARG A 105 21.89 5.60 24.22
N THR A 106 21.30 5.42 23.04
CA THR A 106 22.01 5.40 21.76
C THR A 106 21.90 6.71 20.99
N HIS A 107 21.30 7.75 21.56
CA HIS A 107 21.12 9.03 20.89
C HIS A 107 22.45 9.69 20.51
N HIS A 108 23.46 9.60 21.37
CA HIS A 108 24.77 10.20 21.16
C HIS A 108 25.80 9.28 20.50
N ASP A 109 25.46 8.02 20.22
CA ASP A 109 26.38 7.10 19.54
C ASP A 109 26.73 7.61 18.13
N PRO A 110 28.02 7.84 17.79
CA PRO A 110 28.40 8.43 16.51
C PRO A 110 28.00 7.58 15.29
N ALA A 111 28.11 6.25 15.39
CA ALA A 111 27.78 5.34 14.29
C ALA A 111 26.26 5.32 14.03
N LEU A 112 25.45 5.29 15.09
CA LEU A 112 23.99 5.32 14.98
C LEU A 112 23.47 6.70 14.60
N ARG A 113 24.17 7.79 14.95
CA ARG A 113 23.88 9.13 14.41
C ARG A 113 24.13 9.17 12.90
N TRP A 114 25.30 8.71 12.46
CA TRP A 114 25.63 8.65 11.04
C TRP A 114 24.61 7.82 10.26
N LEU A 115 24.24 6.63 10.75
CA LEU A 115 23.25 5.76 10.10
C LEU A 115 21.88 6.45 10.00
N ARG A 116 21.42 7.13 11.06
CA ARG A 116 20.15 7.87 11.03
C ARG A 116 20.19 8.99 10.00
N SER A 117 21.27 9.77 9.95
CA SER A 117 21.45 10.81 8.93
C SER A 117 21.42 10.22 7.52
N LEU A 118 22.18 9.15 7.28
CA LEU A 118 22.20 8.46 5.99
C LEU A 118 20.80 7.96 5.56
N LEU A 119 20.05 7.35 6.48
CA LEU A 119 18.69 6.89 6.22
C LEU A 119 17.76 8.04 5.86
N ILE A 120 17.83 9.16 6.60
CA ILE A 120 17.03 10.37 6.34
C ILE A 120 17.36 10.95 4.97
N ASP A 121 18.65 11.11 4.66
CA ASP A 121 19.11 11.69 3.40
C ASP A 121 18.72 10.81 2.21
N THR A 122 18.89 9.49 2.33
CA THR A 122 18.47 8.52 1.31
C THR A 122 16.97 8.56 1.08
N CYS A 123 16.18 8.59 2.16
CA CYS A 123 14.73 8.69 2.04
C CYS A 123 14.30 10.02 1.40
N ARG A 124 14.97 11.14 1.75
CA ARG A 124 14.69 12.45 1.16
C ARG A 124 14.99 12.46 -0.34
N ALA A 125 16.14 11.94 -0.76
CA ALA A 125 16.52 11.82 -2.16
C ALA A 125 15.50 10.98 -2.95
N TYR A 126 14.99 9.90 -2.35
CA TYR A 126 13.97 9.04 -2.96
C TYR A 126 12.56 9.67 -3.01
N LEU A 127 12.29 10.69 -2.18
CA LEU A 127 11.02 11.43 -2.18
C LEU A 127 10.98 12.56 -3.21
N SER A 128 12.12 12.97 -3.74
CA SER A 128 12.20 13.88 -4.88
C SER A 128 11.91 13.06 -6.15
N PRO A 129 10.85 13.36 -6.92
CA PRO A 129 10.62 12.67 -8.18
C PRO A 129 11.81 12.91 -9.12
N PRO A 130 12.22 11.94 -9.96
CA PRO A 130 13.11 12.25 -11.07
C PRO A 130 12.41 13.31 -11.94
N THR A 131 13.15 14.38 -12.25
CA THR A 131 12.77 15.42 -13.21
C THR A 131 12.54 14.86 -14.60
#